data_AF-A0A961T5F0-F1
#
_entry.id   AF-A0A961T5F0-F1
#
_cell.length_a   1.000
_cell.length_b   1.000
_cell.length_c   1.000
_cell.angle_alpha   90.00
_cell.angle_beta   90.00
_cell.angle_gamma   90.00
#
_symmetry.space_group_name_H-M   'P 1'
#
loop_
_entity.id
_entity.type
_entity.pdbx_description
1 polymer ?
#
loop_
_entity_poly.entity_id
_entity_poly.type
_entity_poly.pdbx_seq_one_letter_code
_entity_poly.pdbx_strand_id
1 'polypeptide(L)'
;MFPERAMLVNDPLHGFCRDCFSLQRGTARRCTACGSPRIARHAELYRLHIAHVDCDAFYAAVEKRDNPELRDKPLIIGGGKRGVVSTACYIARIRGVRSAMPMFKALEACPEAIVIPPDMEKYSRVGREVR
;
A
#
# COMPACT_ATOMS: atom_id res chain seq x y z
N MET A 1 -5.19 -37.79 -22.47
CA MET A 1 -4.74 -36.81 -23.48
C MET A 1 -5.47 -35.51 -23.22
N PHE A 2 -4.98 -34.71 -22.25
CA PHE A 2 -5.53 -33.39 -21.98
C PHE A 2 -4.88 -32.43 -22.98
N PRO A 3 -5.65 -31.65 -23.77
CA PRO A 3 -5.03 -30.76 -24.74
C PRO A 3 -4.28 -29.66 -23.98
N GLU A 4 -2.95 -29.71 -24.08
CA GLU A 4 -2.06 -28.58 -23.81
C GLU A 4 -2.40 -27.44 -24.77
N ARG A 5 -3.38 -26.62 -24.42
CA ARG A 5 -3.31 -25.20 -24.77
C ARG A 5 -2.78 -24.50 -23.54
N ALA A 6 -1.46 -24.59 -23.35
CA ALA A 6 -0.75 -23.62 -22.54
C ALA A 6 -1.15 -22.24 -23.09
N MET A 7 -2.02 -21.56 -22.36
CA MET A 7 -2.41 -20.20 -22.65
C MET A 7 -1.10 -19.43 -22.82
N LEU A 8 -0.88 -18.78 -23.97
CA LEU A 8 0.27 -17.89 -24.13
C LEU A 8 0.02 -16.76 -23.14
N VAL A 9 0.56 -16.93 -21.94
CA VAL A 9 0.45 -15.97 -20.86
C VAL A 9 0.97 -14.62 -21.39
N ASN A 10 1.88 -14.65 -22.37
CA ASN A 10 2.55 -13.49 -22.97
C ASN A 10 2.11 -13.21 -24.41
N ASP A 11 0.81 -13.19 -24.67
CA ASP A 11 0.30 -12.71 -25.96
C ASP A 11 0.29 -11.16 -25.95
N PRO A 12 1.05 -10.48 -26.84
CA PRO A 12 1.04 -9.02 -26.94
C PRO A 12 -0.31 -8.44 -27.40
N LEU A 13 -1.21 -9.28 -27.93
CA LEU A 13 -2.60 -8.91 -28.24
C LEU A 13 -3.49 -8.93 -27.00
N HIS A 14 -3.05 -9.52 -25.89
CA HIS A 14 -3.74 -9.47 -24.62
C HIS A 14 -3.40 -8.19 -23.84
N GLY A 15 -4.37 -7.70 -23.08
CA GLY A 15 -4.23 -6.52 -22.24
C GLY A 15 -5.22 -6.51 -21.08
N PHE A 16 -5.23 -5.45 -20.28
CA PHE A 16 -6.26 -5.23 -19.27
C PHE A 16 -6.79 -3.81 -19.33
N CYS A 17 -8.07 -3.63 -18.98
CA CYS A 17 -8.63 -2.29 -18.80
C CYS A 17 -8.13 -1.69 -17.49
N ARG A 18 -7.59 -0.47 -17.53
CA ARG A 18 -7.10 0.22 -16.32
C ARG A 18 -8.21 0.75 -15.40
N ASP A 19 -9.45 0.75 -15.86
CA ASP A 19 -10.58 1.27 -15.09
C ASP A 19 -11.41 0.16 -14.44
N CYS A 20 -11.70 -0.92 -15.17
CA CYS A 20 -12.50 -2.05 -14.65
C CYS A 20 -11.72 -3.35 -14.48
N PHE A 21 -10.42 -3.34 -14.75
CA PHE A 21 -9.51 -4.49 -14.61
C PHE A 21 -9.85 -5.73 -15.46
N SER A 22 -10.85 -5.64 -16.34
CA SER A 22 -11.22 -6.76 -17.21
C SER A 22 -10.13 -7.09 -18.22
N LEU A 23 -9.78 -8.38 -18.32
CA LEU A 23 -8.89 -8.94 -19.34
C LEU A 23 -9.44 -8.66 -20.75
N GLN A 24 -8.60 -8.13 -21.63
CA GLN A 24 -8.90 -7.83 -23.01
C GLN A 24 -8.14 -8.82 -23.90
N ARG A 25 -8.88 -9.73 -24.56
CA ARG A 25 -8.30 -10.72 -25.47
C ARG A 25 -8.45 -10.22 -26.91
N GLY A 26 -7.43 -9.52 -27.43
CA GLY A 26 -7.40 -9.02 -28.80
C GLY A 26 -7.13 -7.52 -28.92
N THR A 27 -7.24 -6.99 -30.14
CA THR A 27 -6.77 -5.64 -30.52
C THR A 27 -7.81 -4.53 -30.40
N ALA A 28 -8.96 -4.79 -29.76
CA ALA A 28 -10.02 -3.80 -29.58
C ALA A 28 -9.47 -2.52 -28.95
N ARG A 29 -9.84 -1.36 -29.53
CA ARG A 29 -9.39 -0.05 -29.04
C ARG A 29 -10.14 0.42 -27.78
N ARG A 30 -11.25 -0.25 -27.44
CA ARG A 30 -12.08 0.04 -26.26
C ARG A 30 -12.36 -1.24 -25.49
N CYS A 31 -12.50 -1.10 -24.18
CA CYS A 31 -12.76 -2.22 -23.29
C CYS A 31 -14.10 -2.87 -23.65
N THR A 32 -14.10 -4.19 -23.83
CA THR A 32 -15.31 -4.96 -24.14
C THR A 32 -16.31 -5.01 -22.98
N ALA A 33 -15.87 -4.70 -21.75
CA ALA A 33 -16.71 -4.73 -20.56
C ALA A 33 -17.28 -3.36 -20.19
N CYS A 34 -16.46 -2.30 -20.22
CA CYS A 34 -16.88 -0.96 -19.75
C CYS A 34 -16.76 0.15 -20.82
N GLY A 35 -16.32 -0.14 -22.04
CA GLY A 35 -16.17 0.84 -23.13
C GLY A 35 -15.00 1.83 -22.97
N SER A 36 -14.26 1.76 -21.86
CA SER A 36 -13.10 2.61 -21.60
C SER A 36 -12.04 2.49 -22.70
N PRO A 37 -11.41 3.60 -23.15
CA PRO A 37 -10.28 3.57 -24.05
C PRO A 37 -8.95 3.21 -23.35
N ARG A 38 -8.91 3.14 -22.02
CA ARG A 38 -7.68 2.96 -21.23
C ARG A 38 -7.28 1.48 -21.14
N ILE A 39 -6.93 0.88 -22.27
CA ILE A 39 -6.41 -0.48 -22.33
C ILE A 39 -4.89 -0.46 -22.26
N ALA A 40 -4.32 -1.19 -21.29
CA ALA A 40 -2.89 -1.44 -21.22
C ALA A 40 -2.55 -2.78 -21.89
N ARG A 41 -1.57 -2.77 -22.80
CA ARG A 41 -0.97 -3.96 -23.42
C ARG A 41 0.54 -3.88 -23.26
N HIS A 42 1.17 -5.00 -22.96
CA HIS A 42 2.62 -5.13 -22.91
C HIS A 42 2.97 -6.57 -23.25
N ALA A 43 3.99 -6.81 -24.07
CA ALA A 43 4.40 -8.17 -24.44
C ALA A 43 4.78 -9.01 -23.20
N GLU A 44 5.17 -8.33 -22.12
CA GLU A 44 5.53 -8.95 -20.85
C GLU A 44 4.50 -8.75 -19.74
N LEU A 45 3.30 -8.24 -20.06
CA LEU A 45 2.26 -7.88 -19.08
C LEU A 45 1.96 -9.01 -18.10
N TYR A 46 2.04 -10.25 -18.56
CA TYR A 46 1.83 -11.43 -17.73
C TYR A 46 3.08 -12.31 -17.61
N ARG A 47 4.28 -11.77 -17.89
CA ARG A 47 5.56 -12.43 -17.55
C ARG A 47 5.94 -12.17 -16.10
N LEU A 48 5.62 -10.98 -15.59
CA LEU A 48 5.97 -10.58 -14.25
C LEU A 48 4.89 -11.03 -13.26
N HIS A 49 5.05 -12.23 -12.70
CA HIS A 49 4.15 -12.81 -11.71
C HIS A 49 4.47 -12.40 -10.26
N ILE A 50 5.22 -11.31 -10.06
CA ILE A 50 5.63 -10.85 -8.73
C ILE A 50 4.96 -9.51 -8.47
N ALA A 51 4.14 -9.46 -7.42
CA ALA A 51 3.64 -8.24 -6.84
C ALA A 51 4.24 -8.08 -5.45
N HIS A 52 4.88 -6.93 -5.20
CA HIS A 52 5.28 -6.54 -3.86
C HIS A 52 4.23 -5.56 -3.33
N VAL A 53 3.60 -5.93 -2.21
CA VAL A 53 2.56 -5.13 -1.56
C VAL A 53 3.10 -4.71 -0.19
N ASP A 54 3.15 -3.41 0.06
CA ASP A 54 3.55 -2.81 1.33
C ASP A 54 2.42 -1.90 1.82
N CYS A 55 2.17 -1.92 3.13
CA CYS A 55 1.13 -1.10 3.74
C CYS A 55 1.69 0.27 4.16
N ASP A 56 1.21 1.32 3.51
CA ASP A 56 1.61 2.70 3.77
C ASP A 56 1.43 3.11 5.24
N ALA A 57 2.54 3.41 5.92
CA ALA A 57 2.58 3.83 7.32
C ALA A 57 1.72 2.95 8.25
N PHE A 58 1.75 1.63 8.04
CA PHE A 58 0.79 0.64 8.55
C PHE A 58 0.24 0.90 9.96
N TYR A 59 1.09 0.96 11.00
CA TYR A 59 0.61 1.14 12.38
C TYR A 59 -0.12 2.46 12.58
N ALA A 60 0.42 3.56 12.03
CA ALA A 60 -0.23 4.86 12.14
C ALA A 60 -1.52 4.94 11.31
N ALA A 61 -1.58 4.23 10.17
CA ALA A 61 -2.79 4.13 9.36
C ALA A 61 -3.91 3.38 10.10
N VAL A 62 -3.58 2.31 10.81
CA VAL A 62 -4.52 1.58 11.67
C VAL A 62 -5.08 2.48 12.77
N GLU A 63 -4.23 3.23 13.48
CA GLU A 63 -4.70 4.16 14.52
C GLU A 63 -5.57 5.29 13.96
N LYS A 64 -5.23 5.85 12.78
CA LYS A 64 -6.05 6.90 12.13
C LYS A 64 -7.37 6.38 11.57
N ARG A 65 -7.44 5.11 11.16
CA ARG A 65 -8.68 4.45 10.73
C ARG A 65 -9.64 4.33 11.91
N ASP A 66 -9.12 3.88 13.06
CA ASP A 66 -9.93 3.55 14.23
C ASP A 66 -10.29 4.80 15.07
N ASN A 67 -9.50 5.87 14.97
CA ASN A 67 -9.79 7.16 15.58
C ASN A 67 -9.78 8.30 14.54
N PRO A 68 -10.95 8.72 14.03
CA PRO A 68 -11.06 9.79 13.04
C PRO A 68 -10.46 11.14 13.47
N GLU A 69 -10.38 11.42 14.78
CA GLU A 69 -9.79 12.67 15.29
C GLU A 69 -8.28 12.78 15.02
N LEU A 70 -7.62 11.66 14.68
CA LEU A 70 -6.20 11.62 14.35
C LEU A 70 -5.92 11.86 12.86
N ARG A 71 -6.94 11.89 12.01
CA ARG A 71 -6.80 11.91 10.54
C ARG A 71 -5.85 13.00 10.06
N ASP A 72 -6.04 14.22 10.54
CA ASP A 72 -5.28 15.40 10.10
C ASP A 72 -4.17 15.82 11.08
N LYS A 73 -3.87 14.97 12.08
CA LYS A 73 -2.86 15.25 13.09
C LYS A 73 -1.53 14.54 12.78
N PRO A 74 -0.37 15.14 13.13
CA PRO A 74 0.90 14.42 13.12
C PRO A 74 0.87 13.33 14.18
N LEU A 75 1.04 12.08 13.74
CA LEU A 75 0.97 10.88 14.57
C LEU A 75 2.26 10.08 14.46
N ILE A 76 2.77 9.68 15.61
CA ILE A 76 3.93 8.81 15.80
C ILE A 76 3.50 7.59 16.61
N ILE A 77 3.80 6.40 16.10
CA ILE A 77 3.75 5.15 16.85
C ILE A 77 5.16 4.85 17.32
N GLY A 78 5.33 4.78 18.63
CA GLY A 78 6.64 4.59 19.26
C GLY A 78 6.62 5.01 20.72
N GLY A 79 7.76 4.94 21.38
CA GLY A 79 7.87 5.31 22.80
C GLY A 79 8.79 4.40 23.60
N GLY A 80 8.83 4.64 24.91
CA GLY A 80 9.75 4.00 25.87
C GLY A 80 10.90 4.92 26.28
N LYS A 81 11.53 4.62 27.44
CA LYS A 81 12.59 5.46 28.07
C LYS A 81 13.81 5.72 27.17
N ARG A 82 14.11 4.78 26.27
CA ARG A 82 15.14 4.86 25.20
C ARG A 82 14.56 4.43 23.86
N GLY A 83 13.31 4.81 23.61
CA GLY A 83 12.53 4.36 22.47
C GLY A 83 12.92 5.00 21.15
N VAL A 84 12.49 4.34 20.07
CA VAL A 84 12.54 4.85 18.70
C VAL A 84 11.14 4.92 18.12
N VAL A 85 10.99 5.69 17.04
CA VAL A 85 9.79 5.71 16.21
C VAL A 85 9.64 4.35 15.51
N SER A 86 8.62 3.59 15.87
CA SER A 86 8.25 2.35 15.16
C SER A 86 7.69 2.70 13.78
N THR A 87 6.80 3.69 13.72
CA THR A 87 6.21 4.20 12.47
C THR A 87 5.71 5.63 12.69
N ALA A 88 5.77 6.47 11.66
CA ALA A 88 5.16 7.79 11.67
C ALA A 88 4.27 7.98 10.44
N CYS A 89 3.13 8.66 10.63
CA CYS A 89 2.26 9.05 9.52
C CYS A 89 2.92 10.10 8.62
N TYR A 90 2.44 10.26 7.39
CA TYR A 90 3.02 11.20 6.43
C TYR A 90 3.06 12.66 6.92
N ILE A 91 2.06 13.10 7.70
CA ILE A 91 2.04 14.46 8.29
C ILE A 91 3.26 14.69 9.21
N ALA A 92 3.62 13.69 10.03
CA ALA A 92 4.81 13.74 10.85
C ALA A 92 6.10 13.59 10.02
N ARG A 93 6.08 12.78 8.94
CA ARG A 93 7.24 12.60 8.05
C ARG A 93 7.61 13.88 7.29
N ILE A 94 6.62 14.67 6.86
CA ILE A 94 6.84 15.98 6.22
C ILE A 94 7.64 16.91 7.14
N ARG A 95 7.45 16.77 8.46
CA ARG A 95 8.17 17.54 9.49
C ARG A 95 9.54 16.96 9.85
N GLY A 96 9.98 15.92 9.14
CA GLY A 96 11.32 15.34 9.30
C GLY A 96 11.39 14.08 10.16
N VAL A 97 10.27 13.62 10.74
CA VAL A 97 10.22 12.38 11.52
C VAL A 97 10.41 11.16 10.62
N ARG A 98 11.23 10.19 11.05
CA ARG A 98 11.50 8.95 10.29
C ARG A 98 11.39 7.72 11.18
N SER A 99 11.12 6.57 10.59
CA SER A 99 11.20 5.29 11.30
C SER A 99 12.60 5.08 11.87
N ALA A 100 12.69 4.38 13.00
CA ALA A 100 13.90 4.17 13.81
C ALA A 100 14.57 5.45 14.37
N MET A 101 13.99 6.64 14.15
CA MET A 101 14.47 7.88 14.76
C MET A 101 14.31 7.81 16.29
N PRO A 102 15.32 8.24 17.08
CA PRO A 102 15.16 8.37 18.53
C PRO A 102 14.00 9.31 18.87
N MET A 103 13.17 8.94 19.85
CA MET A 103 11.95 9.69 20.16
C MET A 103 12.21 11.16 20.51
N PHE A 104 13.32 11.47 21.18
CA PHE A 104 13.67 12.85 21.51
C PHE A 104 13.89 13.71 20.25
N LYS A 105 14.56 13.18 19.22
CA LYS A 105 14.75 13.88 17.94
C LYS A 105 13.44 14.01 17.17
N ALA A 106 12.59 12.99 17.26
CA ALA A 106 11.29 13.01 16.60
C ALA A 106 10.37 14.09 17.18
N LEU A 107 10.37 14.25 18.51
CA LEU A 107 9.62 15.29 19.21
C LEU A 107 10.23 16.68 19.04
N GLU A 108 11.56 16.79 18.92
CA GLU A 108 12.20 18.06 18.54
C GLU A 108 11.80 18.50 17.13
N ALA A 109 11.75 17.56 16.16
CA ALA A 109 11.34 17.84 14.79
C ALA A 109 9.84 18.10 14.63
N CYS A 110 9.01 17.50 15.49
CA CYS A 110 7.55 17.62 15.44
C CYS A 110 6.96 17.73 16.86
N PRO A 111 7.06 18.90 17.52
CA PRO A 111 6.65 19.07 18.92
C PRO A 111 5.17 18.83 19.20
N GLU A 112 4.28 19.03 18.22
CA GLU A 112 2.85 18.78 18.34
C GLU A 112 2.45 17.33 17.99
N ALA A 113 3.43 16.44 17.74
CA ALA A 113 3.13 15.06 17.40
C ALA A 113 2.36 14.37 18.53
N ILE A 114 1.26 13.73 18.17
CA ILE A 114 0.62 12.77 19.05
C ILE A 114 1.46 11.49 19.02
N VAL A 115 1.83 11.00 20.21
CA VAL A 115 2.59 9.75 20.36
C VAL A 115 1.68 8.69 20.96
N ILE A 116 1.57 7.54 20.28
CA ILE A 116 0.80 6.38 20.74
C ILE A 116 1.77 5.20 20.92
N PRO A 117 1.75 4.48 22.06
CA PRO A 117 2.54 3.27 22.24
C PRO A 117 2.05 2.17 21.27
N PRO A 118 2.96 1.32 20.74
CA PRO A 118 2.57 0.29 19.78
C PRO A 118 1.68 -0.79 20.41
N ASP A 119 0.57 -1.13 19.74
CA ASP A 119 -0.29 -2.27 20.04
C ASP A 119 -0.03 -3.41 19.03
N MET A 120 0.94 -4.26 19.35
CA MET A 120 1.40 -5.31 18.44
C MET A 120 0.34 -6.40 18.20
N GLU A 121 -0.56 -6.63 19.15
CA GLU A 121 -1.64 -7.60 19.00
C GLU A 121 -2.65 -7.11 17.96
N LYS A 122 -3.09 -5.84 18.09
CA LYS A 122 -3.96 -5.17 17.12
C LYS A 122 -3.35 -5.16 15.72
N TYR A 123 -2.08 -4.77 15.58
CA TYR A 123 -1.43 -4.70 14.27
C TYR A 123 -1.27 -6.08 13.64
N SER A 124 -0.96 -7.10 14.45
CA SER A 124 -0.89 -8.49 13.96
C SER A 124 -2.24 -9.01 13.47
N ARG A 125 -3.34 -8.67 14.15
CA ARG A 125 -4.70 -9.04 13.72
C ARG A 125 -5.05 -8.39 12.39
N VAL A 126 -4.87 -7.07 12.27
CA VAL A 126 -5.16 -6.35 11.01
C VAL A 126 -4.25 -6.83 9.86
N GLY A 127 -2.98 -7.14 10.14
CA GLY A 127 -2.06 -7.67 9.13
C GLY A 127 -2.53 -9.01 8.53
N ARG A 128 -3.25 -9.83 9.30
CA ARG A 128 -3.87 -11.07 8.80
C ARG A 128 -5.07 -10.83 7.89
N GLU A 129 -5.75 -9.70 8.02
CA GLU A 129 -6.89 -9.32 7.15
C GLU A 129 -6.41 -8.89 5.76
N VAL A 130 -5.15 -8.47 5.62
CA VAL A 130 -4.54 -8.00 4.35
C VAL A 130 -3.85 -9.14 3.58
N ARG A 131 -3.48 -10.22 4.25
CA ARG A 131 -2.77 -11.38 3.67
C ARG A 131 -3.72 -12.28 2.88
#